data_AF-A0A2D4LLA3-F1
#
_entry.id   AF-A0A2D4LLA3-F1
#
_cell.length_a   1.000
_cell.length_b   1.000
_cell.length_c   1.000
_cell.angle_alpha   90.00
_cell.angle_beta   90.00
_cell.angle_gamma   90.00
#
_symmetry.space_group_name_H-M   'P 1'
#
loop_
_entity.id
_entity.type
_entity.pdbx_description
1 polymer ?
#
loop_
_entity_poly.entity_id
_entity_poly.type
_entity_poly.pdbx_seq_one_letter_code
_entity_poly.pdbx_strand_id
1 'polypeptide(L)'
;VFHNALKLAHKDTKVSIKVGSTAVQVTSAERTRVLGQTVFLNDIYYASEIEEICLVDENQFTLTIANQGTPLTFMHQECEAIVQSIIHIRTRWELSQPDSIPQHTKIRPKDVPGTLLNIALLNLGSSDPSLRYVSLSICGGILSSAAGSPRLTTTIEPKISIAKQW
;
A
#
# COMPACT_ATOMS: atom_id res chain seq x y z
N VAL A 1 15.68 -6.51 -17.93
CA VAL A 1 14.76 -7.54 -18.48
C VAL A 1 15.53 -8.83 -18.47
N PHE A 2 14.96 -9.90 -17.92
CA PHE A 2 15.59 -11.21 -17.78
C PHE A 2 14.95 -12.16 -18.78
N HIS A 3 15.75 -12.67 -19.72
CA HIS A 3 15.27 -13.53 -20.80
C HIS A 3 15.53 -15.01 -20.47
N ASN A 4 14.79 -15.92 -21.10
CA ASN A 4 15.00 -17.36 -20.96
C ASN A 4 14.81 -17.91 -19.53
N ALA A 5 13.92 -17.30 -18.74
CA ALA A 5 13.49 -17.89 -17.47
C ALA A 5 12.52 -19.05 -17.73
N LEU A 6 12.43 -19.98 -16.79
CA LEU A 6 11.50 -21.12 -16.85
C LEU A 6 10.44 -20.95 -15.76
N LYS A 7 9.17 -20.88 -16.13
CA LYS A 7 8.03 -20.93 -15.19
C LYS A 7 7.70 -22.41 -14.95
N LEU A 8 7.92 -22.87 -13.73
CA LEU A 8 7.61 -24.24 -13.30
C LEU A 8 6.10 -24.32 -13.00
N ALA A 9 5.44 -25.27 -13.66
CA ALA A 9 4.00 -25.51 -13.53
C ALA A 9 3.72 -26.98 -13.88
N HIS A 10 2.48 -27.33 -14.24
CA HIS A 10 2.20 -28.66 -14.81
C HIS A 10 2.97 -28.90 -16.13
N LYS A 11 3.19 -27.84 -16.90
CA LYS A 11 4.05 -27.83 -18.07
C LYS A 11 5.02 -26.65 -17.96
N ASP A 12 6.30 -26.97 -17.88
CA ASP A 12 7.35 -25.96 -17.86
C ASP A 12 7.30 -25.10 -19.11
N THR A 13 7.28 -23.78 -18.90
CA THR A 13 7.11 -22.82 -19.98
C THR A 13 8.23 -21.81 -19.94
N LYS A 14 8.88 -21.56 -21.08
CA LYS A 14 9.89 -20.51 -21.20
C LYS A 14 9.20 -19.14 -21.18
N VAL A 15 9.72 -18.24 -20.35
CA VAL A 15 9.19 -16.89 -20.15
C VAL A 15 10.31 -15.86 -20.11
N SER A 16 9.97 -14.61 -20.37
CA SER A 16 10.82 -13.45 -20.10
C SER A 16 10.22 -12.66 -18.94
N ILE A 17 11.05 -12.32 -17.95
CA ILE A 17 10.66 -11.59 -16.75
C ILE A 17 11.16 -10.16 -16.87
N LYS A 18 10.25 -9.19 -16.89
CA LYS A 18 10.56 -7.76 -16.89
C LYS A 18 10.08 -7.14 -15.59
N VAL A 19 11.03 -6.73 -14.76
CA VAL A 19 10.75 -5.95 -13.55
C VAL A 19 10.68 -4.47 -13.94
N GLY A 20 9.50 -3.88 -13.85
CA GLY A 20 9.26 -2.44 -14.06
C GLY A 20 9.44 -1.65 -12.76
N SER A 21 8.96 -0.40 -12.72
CA SER A 21 9.01 0.41 -11.49
C SER A 21 7.92 0.08 -10.48
N THR A 22 6.80 -0.48 -10.95
CA THR A 22 5.57 -0.73 -10.18
C THR A 22 5.02 -2.15 -10.31
N ALA A 23 5.50 -2.92 -11.28
CA ALA A 23 4.97 -4.23 -11.60
C ALA A 23 6.03 -5.15 -12.22
N VAL A 24 5.84 -6.45 -12.06
CA VAL A 24 6.58 -7.51 -12.72
C VAL A 24 5.75 -8.04 -13.88
N GLN A 25 6.33 -8.11 -15.07
CA GLN A 25 5.70 -8.66 -16.27
C GLN A 25 6.37 -9.99 -16.62
N VAL A 26 5.57 -11.02 -16.80
CA VAL A 26 6.01 -12.36 -17.21
C VAL A 26 5.41 -12.65 -18.57
N THR A 27 6.23 -12.55 -19.61
CA THR A 27 5.80 -12.78 -21.00
C THR A 27 6.20 -14.18 -21.44
N SER A 28 5.24 -14.97 -21.93
CA SER A 28 5.51 -16.29 -22.52
C SER A 28 6.40 -16.17 -23.76
N ALA A 29 7.39 -17.05 -23.90
CA ALA A 29 8.22 -17.15 -25.10
C ALA A 29 7.49 -17.83 -26.27
N GLU A 30 6.54 -18.70 -25.97
CA GLU A 30 5.71 -19.39 -26.97
C GLU A 30 4.36 -18.69 -27.12
N ARG A 31 3.84 -18.69 -28.35
CA ARG A 31 2.51 -18.13 -28.63
C ARG A 31 1.44 -19.18 -28.31
N THR A 32 0.44 -18.76 -27.56
CA THR A 32 -0.71 -19.59 -27.20
C THR A 32 -1.89 -19.22 -28.08
N ARG A 33 -2.68 -20.22 -28.49
CA ARG A 33 -3.90 -20.00 -29.25
C ARG A 33 -5.03 -19.60 -28.30
N VAL A 34 -5.46 -18.34 -28.36
CA VAL A 34 -6.57 -17.80 -27.59
C VAL A 34 -7.65 -17.36 -28.57
N LEU A 35 -8.86 -17.91 -28.44
CA LEU A 35 -10.01 -17.60 -29.31
C LEU A 35 -9.68 -17.72 -30.82
N GLY A 36 -8.84 -18.69 -31.19
CA GLY A 36 -8.42 -18.94 -32.57
C GLY A 36 -7.22 -18.13 -33.05
N GLN A 37 -6.80 -17.09 -32.32
CA GLN A 37 -5.64 -16.25 -32.63
C GLN A 37 -4.40 -16.66 -31.84
N THR A 38 -3.23 -16.57 -32.47
CA THR A 38 -1.96 -16.98 -31.88
C THR A 38 -1.25 -15.76 -31.28
N VAL A 39 -1.28 -15.63 -29.96
CA VAL A 39 -0.83 -14.45 -29.21
C VAL A 39 0.22 -14.80 -28.16
N PHE A 40 1.05 -13.84 -27.77
CA PHE A 40 1.91 -13.98 -26.60
C PHE A 40 1.11 -13.66 -25.33
N LEU A 41 1.19 -14.53 -24.34
CA LEU A 41 0.61 -14.27 -23.03
C LEU A 41 1.57 -13.38 -22.22
N ASN A 42 1.01 -12.37 -21.55
CA ASN A 42 1.77 -11.46 -20.71
C ASN A 42 1.04 -11.28 -19.38
N ASP A 43 1.52 -11.99 -18.36
CA ASP A 43 1.00 -11.89 -17.01
C ASP A 43 1.64 -10.68 -16.32
N ILE A 44 0.83 -9.79 -15.73
CA ILE A 44 1.31 -8.59 -15.03
C ILE A 44 0.94 -8.72 -13.56
N TYR A 45 1.95 -8.63 -12.69
CA TYR A 45 1.82 -8.68 -11.25
C TYR A 45 2.23 -7.34 -10.65
N TYR A 46 1.31 -6.63 -10.02
CA TYR A 46 1.63 -5.35 -9.39
C TYR A 46 2.36 -5.55 -8.07
N ALA A 47 3.22 -4.60 -7.69
CA ALA A 47 3.93 -4.65 -6.40
C ALA A 47 2.99 -4.79 -5.20
N SER A 48 1.77 -4.26 -5.30
CA SER A 48 0.71 -4.39 -4.27
C SER A 48 0.17 -5.81 -4.09
N GLU A 49 0.27 -6.65 -5.13
CA GLU A 49 -0.26 -8.01 -5.14
C GLU A 49 0.79 -9.05 -4.72
N ILE A 50 2.05 -8.65 -4.60
CA ILE A 50 3.15 -9.56 -4.26
C ILE A 50 3.22 -9.70 -2.73
N GLU A 51 2.79 -10.83 -2.21
CA GLU A 51 2.76 -11.11 -0.76
C GLU A 51 4.11 -11.58 -0.22
N GLU A 52 4.83 -12.41 -0.98
CA GLU A 52 6.10 -12.99 -0.57
C GLU A 52 6.97 -13.35 -1.77
N ILE A 53 8.29 -13.20 -1.63
CA ILE A 53 9.28 -13.65 -2.60
C ILE A 53 10.30 -14.47 -1.81
N CYS A 54 10.55 -15.70 -2.21
CA CYS A 54 11.47 -16.60 -1.53
C CYS A 54 12.47 -17.19 -2.53
N LEU A 55 13.76 -17.03 -2.27
CA LEU A 55 14.82 -17.70 -3.03
C LEU A 55 14.94 -19.13 -2.49
N VAL A 56 14.69 -20.12 -3.34
CA VAL A 56 14.74 -21.54 -2.96
C VAL A 56 16.17 -22.07 -3.11
N ASP A 57 16.77 -21.80 -4.27
CA ASP A 57 18.15 -22.19 -4.64
C ASP A 57 18.80 -21.07 -5.46
N GLU A 58 20.10 -21.19 -5.77
CA GLU A 58 20.83 -20.23 -6.62
C GLU A 58 20.14 -19.94 -7.95
N ASN A 59 19.43 -20.95 -8.49
CA ASN A 59 18.77 -20.88 -9.79
C ASN A 59 17.24 -20.92 -9.70
N GLN A 60 16.64 -20.87 -8.51
CA GLN A 60 15.20 -21.04 -8.34
C GLN A 60 14.63 -20.09 -7.28
N PHE A 61 13.51 -19.43 -7.60
CA PHE A 61 12.76 -18.62 -6.64
C PHE A 61 11.25 -18.87 -6.78
N THR A 62 10.53 -18.56 -5.72
CA THR A 62 9.07 -18.58 -5.66
C THR A 62 8.52 -17.19 -5.39
N LEU A 63 7.33 -16.94 -5.90
CA LEU A 63 6.63 -15.67 -5.79
C LEU A 63 5.17 -15.94 -5.45
N THR A 64 4.77 -15.51 -4.25
CA THR A 64 3.40 -15.64 -3.74
C THR A 64 2.62 -14.39 -4.12
N ILE A 65 1.54 -14.60 -4.87
CA ILE A 65 0.63 -13.53 -5.31
C ILE A 65 -0.66 -13.60 -4.48
N ALA A 66 -1.10 -12.45 -4.00
CA ALA A 66 -2.37 -12.27 -3.31
C ALA A 66 -3.52 -12.86 -4.14
N ASN A 67 -4.41 -13.61 -3.50
CA ASN A 67 -5.56 -14.25 -4.13
C ASN A 67 -5.26 -15.36 -5.16
N GLN A 68 -3.99 -15.74 -5.40
CA GLN A 68 -3.68 -16.86 -6.30
C GLN A 68 -3.48 -18.21 -5.60
N GLY A 69 -3.33 -18.25 -4.28
CA GLY A 69 -3.31 -19.48 -3.45
C GLY A 69 -2.12 -20.42 -3.66
N THR A 70 -1.61 -20.56 -4.89
CA THR A 70 -0.42 -21.34 -5.25
C THR A 70 0.72 -20.39 -5.59
N PRO A 71 1.91 -20.53 -4.98
CA PRO A 71 3.07 -19.72 -5.33
C PRO A 71 3.56 -20.05 -6.74
N LEU A 72 3.95 -19.02 -7.47
CA LEU A 72 4.55 -19.15 -8.79
C LEU A 72 6.02 -19.49 -8.61
N THR A 73 6.50 -20.53 -9.29
CA THR A 73 7.89 -20.97 -9.19
C THR A 73 8.62 -20.68 -10.49
N PHE A 74 9.81 -20.09 -10.40
CA PHE A 74 10.61 -19.71 -11.55
C PHE A 74 12.06 -20.19 -11.39
N MET A 75 12.70 -20.54 -12.51
CA MET A 75 14.13 -20.81 -12.58
C MET A 75 14.83 -19.87 -13.56
N HIS A 76 15.99 -19.36 -13.15
CA HIS A 76 16.84 -18.49 -13.95
C HIS A 76 18.27 -18.50 -13.40
N GLN A 77 19.27 -18.21 -14.23
CA GLN A 77 20.68 -18.11 -13.81
C GLN A 77 21.00 -16.87 -12.96
N GLU A 78 20.14 -15.85 -13.02
CA GLU A 78 20.28 -14.58 -12.29
C GLU A 78 19.13 -14.39 -11.28
N CYS A 79 18.76 -15.45 -10.55
CA CYS A 79 17.66 -15.40 -9.59
C CYS A 79 17.86 -14.36 -8.49
N GLU A 80 19.08 -14.23 -7.96
CA GLU A 80 19.39 -13.21 -6.94
C GLU A 80 19.08 -11.79 -7.44
N ALA A 81 19.51 -11.45 -8.66
CA ALA A 81 19.28 -10.13 -9.25
C ALA A 81 17.78 -9.88 -9.51
N ILE A 82 17.04 -10.91 -9.93
CA ILE A 82 15.58 -10.84 -10.11
C ILE A 82 14.91 -10.59 -8.76
N VAL A 83 15.20 -11.42 -7.76
CA VAL A 83 14.61 -11.34 -6.42
C VAL A 83 14.88 -9.97 -5.79
N GLN A 84 16.12 -9.49 -5.84
CA GLN A 84 16.48 -8.15 -5.34
C GLN A 84 15.70 -7.05 -6.06
N SER A 85 15.56 -7.13 -7.38
CA SER A 85 14.79 -6.15 -8.17
C SER A 85 13.31 -6.14 -7.78
N ILE A 86 12.72 -7.31 -7.52
CA ILE A 86 11.32 -7.44 -7.12
C ILE A 86 11.13 -6.94 -5.67
N ILE A 87 12.03 -7.28 -4.75
CA ILE A 87 12.03 -6.76 -3.38
C ILE A 87 12.08 -5.23 -3.41
N HIS A 88 12.96 -4.65 -4.22
CA HIS A 88 13.11 -3.20 -4.34
C HIS A 88 11.83 -2.49 -4.75
N ILE A 89 11.10 -3.00 -5.75
CA ILE A 89 9.81 -2.39 -6.17
C ILE A 89 8.73 -2.56 -5.11
N ARG A 90 8.73 -3.69 -4.39
CA ARG A 90 7.80 -3.97 -3.31
C ARG A 90 8.02 -3.03 -2.13
N THR A 91 9.26 -2.93 -1.62
CA THR A 91 9.61 -2.00 -0.53
C THR A 91 9.30 -0.56 -0.92
N ARG A 92 9.59 -0.16 -2.16
CA ARG A 92 9.21 1.18 -2.65
C ARG A 92 7.69 1.39 -2.61
N TRP A 93 6.91 0.40 -3.03
CA TRP A 93 5.45 0.47 -2.98
C TRP A 93 4.94 0.55 -1.54
N GLU A 94 5.46 -0.27 -0.63
CA GLU A 94 5.13 -0.27 0.81
C GLU A 94 5.40 1.10 1.45
N LEU A 95 6.56 1.70 1.18
CA LEU A 95 6.92 3.04 1.66
C LEU A 95 6.06 4.17 1.06
N SER A 96 5.47 3.93 -0.13
CA SER A 96 4.59 4.89 -0.79
C SER A 96 3.13 4.81 -0.33
N GLN A 97 2.76 3.74 0.37
CA GLN A 97 1.42 3.65 0.95
C GLN A 97 1.30 4.64 2.11
N PRO A 98 0.17 5.37 2.23
CA PRO A 98 -0.04 6.36 3.28
C PRO A 98 -0.06 5.80 4.73
N ASP A 99 0.20 4.51 4.94
CA ASP A 99 0.14 3.80 6.22
C ASP A 99 1.41 2.98 6.53
N SER A 100 2.59 3.60 6.46
CA SER A 100 3.77 3.15 7.22
C SER A 100 4.19 4.19 8.27
N ILE A 101 3.21 4.87 8.86
CA ILE A 101 3.36 5.28 10.26
C ILE A 101 3.15 3.98 11.01
N PRO A 102 4.14 3.44 11.75
CA PRO A 102 3.85 2.33 12.64
C PRO A 102 2.61 2.73 13.44
N GLN A 103 1.63 1.84 13.52
CA GLN A 103 0.55 1.96 14.49
C GLN A 103 1.20 2.06 15.87
N HIS A 104 1.64 3.26 16.25
CA HIS A 104 1.78 3.66 17.63
C HIS A 104 0.35 3.71 18.10
N THR A 105 -0.12 2.52 18.50
CA THR A 105 -0.94 2.29 19.67
C THR A 105 -1.79 3.50 19.95
N LYS A 106 -3.01 3.53 19.39
CA LYS A 106 -4.19 4.23 19.90
C LYS A 106 -3.79 5.12 21.08
N ILE A 107 -3.30 6.34 20.80
CA ILE A 107 -2.62 7.15 21.82
C ILE A 107 -3.64 7.34 22.92
N ARG A 108 -3.42 6.68 24.05
CA ARG A 108 -4.29 6.83 25.20
C ARG A 108 -3.97 8.22 25.78
N PRO A 109 -4.94 8.94 26.34
CA PRO A 109 -4.72 10.26 26.95
C PRO A 109 -3.63 10.32 28.05
N LYS A 110 -3.10 9.16 28.47
CA LYS A 110 -2.03 8.99 29.44
C LYS A 110 -0.61 8.96 28.85
N ASP A 111 -0.47 8.82 27.53
CA ASP A 111 0.82 8.67 26.84
C ASP A 111 1.22 9.95 26.05
N VAL A 112 0.63 11.11 26.35
CA VAL A 112 1.00 12.41 25.75
C VAL A 112 1.92 13.18 26.70
N PRO A 113 3.25 13.00 26.63
CA PRO A 113 4.18 13.83 27.39
C PRO A 113 4.06 15.29 26.94
N GLY A 114 4.12 16.21 27.91
CA GLY A 114 3.82 17.65 27.74
C GLY A 114 4.60 18.38 26.63
N THR A 115 5.63 17.76 26.04
CA THR A 115 6.37 18.25 24.89
C THR A 115 5.50 18.37 23.62
N LEU A 116 4.61 17.42 23.34
CA LEU A 116 3.75 17.46 22.12
C LEU A 116 2.63 18.50 22.23
N LEU A 117 2.10 18.73 23.44
CA LEU A 117 1.12 19.78 23.70
C LEU A 117 1.72 21.17 23.46
N ASN A 118 2.97 21.37 23.88
CA ASN A 118 3.69 22.62 23.66
C ASN A 118 3.90 22.93 22.16
N ILE A 119 4.15 21.89 21.36
CA ILE A 119 4.33 22.02 19.89
C ILE A 119 3.01 22.38 19.20
N ALA A 120 1.87 21.86 19.65
CA ALA A 120 0.56 22.25 19.12
C ALA A 120 0.20 23.71 19.46
N LEU A 121 0.46 24.15 20.70
CA LEU A 121 0.24 25.54 21.12
C LEU A 121 1.10 26.55 20.35
N LEU A 122 2.35 26.21 20.05
CA LEU A 122 3.26 27.07 19.29
C LEU A 122 2.83 27.22 17.81
N ASN A 123 2.19 26.20 17.22
CA ASN A 123 1.80 26.23 15.80
C ASN A 123 0.43 26.89 15.52
N LEU A 124 -0.40 27.16 16.53
CA LEU A 124 -1.63 27.96 16.39
C LEU A 124 -1.36 29.43 16.02
N GLY A 125 -0.17 29.94 16.35
CA GLY A 125 0.26 31.30 16.03
C GLY A 125 0.94 31.47 14.67
N SER A 126 1.19 30.38 13.93
CA SER A 126 1.94 30.43 12.66
C SER A 126 1.11 31.03 11.53
N SER A 127 1.74 31.84 10.66
CA SER A 127 1.13 32.40 9.45
C SER A 127 1.01 31.38 8.30
N ASP A 128 1.55 30.17 8.48
CA ASP A 128 1.53 29.12 7.46
C ASP A 128 0.23 28.28 7.53
N PRO A 129 -0.56 28.21 6.44
CA PRO A 129 -1.84 27.47 6.40
C PRO A 129 -1.70 25.98 6.68
N SER A 130 -0.56 25.37 6.31
CA SER A 130 -0.32 23.94 6.47
C SER A 130 -0.13 23.55 7.95
N LEU A 131 0.55 24.40 8.72
CA LEU A 131 0.80 24.19 10.15
C LEU A 131 -0.45 24.42 11.00
N ARG A 132 -1.34 25.33 10.59
CA ARG A 132 -2.65 25.53 11.24
C ARG A 132 -3.56 24.32 11.07
N TYR A 133 -3.55 23.70 9.90
CA TYR A 133 -4.35 22.51 9.64
C TYR A 133 -3.94 21.37 10.58
N VAL A 134 -2.63 21.14 10.71
CA VAL A 134 -2.08 20.14 11.63
C VAL A 134 -2.50 20.46 13.07
N SER A 135 -2.41 21.71 13.51
CA SER A 135 -2.82 22.08 14.88
C SER A 135 -4.32 21.92 15.14
N LEU A 136 -5.18 22.28 14.18
CA LEU A 136 -6.63 22.10 14.29
C LEU A 136 -7.01 20.62 14.32
N SER A 137 -6.37 19.77 13.52
CA SER A 137 -6.58 18.32 13.55
C SER A 137 -6.22 17.71 14.91
N ILE A 138 -5.12 18.16 15.53
CA ILE A 138 -4.70 17.70 16.86
C ILE A 138 -5.69 18.17 17.95
N CYS A 139 -6.10 19.45 17.92
CA CYS A 139 -7.10 19.97 18.86
C CYS A 139 -8.47 19.28 18.71
N GLY A 140 -8.91 19.02 17.48
CA GLY A 140 -10.15 18.28 17.22
C GLY A 140 -10.13 16.87 17.77
N GLY A 141 -8.99 16.17 17.64
CA GLY A 141 -8.78 14.84 18.23
C GLY A 141 -8.85 14.84 19.76
N ILE A 142 -8.30 15.87 20.41
CA ILE A 142 -8.32 16.02 21.87
C ILE A 142 -9.75 16.32 22.38
N LEU A 143 -10.49 17.22 21.71
CA LEU A 143 -11.87 17.54 22.09
C LEU A 143 -12.83 16.37 21.85
N SER A 144 -12.66 15.63 20.75
CA SER A 144 -13.48 14.44 20.48
C SER A 144 -13.23 13.31 21.47
N SER A 145 -12.04 13.24 22.08
CA SER A 145 -11.75 12.25 23.12
C SER A 145 -12.25 12.65 24.52
N ALA A 146 -12.64 13.92 24.72
CA ALA A 146 -13.20 14.41 25.98
C ALA A 146 -14.74 14.27 26.06
N ALA A 147 -15.43 14.07 24.93
CA ALA A 147 -16.88 13.86 24.87
C ALA A 147 -17.23 12.36 24.84
N GLY A 148 -17.10 11.70 25.99
CA GLY A 148 -17.75 10.41 26.24
C GLY A 148 -19.27 10.58 26.29
N SER A 149 -19.96 10.15 25.23
CA SER A 149 -21.39 9.80 25.05
C SER A 149 -22.42 10.28 26.10
N PRO A 150 -23.60 10.76 25.64
CA PRO A 150 -24.69 9.79 25.65
C PRO A 150 -25.51 9.78 24.34
N ARG A 151 -25.92 8.56 24.00
CA ARG A 151 -26.95 8.22 23.04
C ARG A 151 -28.28 8.84 23.50
N LEU A 152 -28.90 9.72 22.72
CA LEU A 152 -30.35 9.95 22.72
C LEU A 152 -30.80 10.47 21.34
N THR A 153 -31.77 9.73 20.81
CA THR A 153 -32.55 9.91 19.59
C THR A 153 -33.32 11.24 19.61
N THR A 154 -33.52 11.87 18.44
CA THR A 154 -34.83 12.38 17.91
C THR A 154 -34.63 13.57 16.97
N THR A 155 -35.04 13.35 15.72
CA THR A 155 -35.70 14.25 14.75
C THR A 155 -36.09 15.65 15.24
N ILE A 156 -35.78 16.72 14.48
CA ILE A 156 -36.74 17.67 13.85
C ILE A 156 -36.12 19.02 13.40
N GLU A 157 -36.37 19.33 12.12
CA GLU A 157 -36.61 20.61 11.43
C GLU A 157 -35.69 21.86 11.57
N PRO A 158 -35.42 22.57 10.44
CA PRO A 158 -34.84 23.90 10.46
C PRO A 158 -35.95 24.95 10.65
N LYS A 159 -36.01 25.60 11.81
CA LYS A 159 -36.71 26.89 11.97
C LYS A 159 -35.72 28.04 11.88
N ILE A 160 -35.65 28.66 10.69
CA ILE A 160 -35.05 29.96 10.47
C ILE A 160 -36.14 31.03 10.67
N SER A 161 -35.96 31.90 11.67
CA SER A 161 -36.68 33.17 11.88
C SER A 161 -36.37 33.69 13.31
N ILE A 162 -36.04 34.95 13.62
CA ILE A 162 -36.03 36.23 12.89
C ILE A 162 -35.12 37.23 13.67
N ALA A 163 -34.67 38.26 12.96
CA ALA A 163 -34.76 39.69 13.33
C ALA A 163 -33.68 40.41 14.15
N LYS A 164 -33.06 41.37 13.43
CA LYS A 164 -33.02 42.84 13.66
C LYS A 164 -31.90 43.48 14.49
N GLN A 165 -31.25 44.41 13.79
CA GLN A 165 -30.80 45.77 14.18
C GLN A 165 -29.75 45.90 15.27
N TRP A 166 -28.58 46.44 14.90
CA TRP A 166 -28.37 47.90 14.80
C TRP A 166 -27.65 48.25 13.50
#